data_AF-A0A9D2WPS1-F1
#
_entry.id   AF-A0A9D2WPS1-F1
#
_cell.length_a   1.000
_cell.length_b   1.000
_cell.length_c   1.000
_cell.angle_alpha   90.00
_cell.angle_beta   90.00
_cell.angle_gamma   90.00
#
_symmetry.space_group_name_H-M   'P 1'
#
loop_
_entity.id
_entity.type
_entity.pdbx_description
1 polymer ?
#
loop_
_entity_poly.entity_id
_entity_poly.type
_entity_poly.pdbx_seq_one_letter_code
_entity_poly.pdbx_strand_id
1 'polypeptide(L)' 'MVMVTYYRQYIGVSTDEKPKANVLPGSRFLETDTQDVFIYDGTNWIKLTTAFF' A
#
# COMPACT_ATOMS: atom_id res chain seq x y z
N MET A 1 -24.19 -9.56 -11.67
CA MET A 1 -22.79 -9.11 -11.88
C MET A 1 -22.15 -8.93 -10.52
N VAL A 2 -21.18 -9.77 -10.16
CA VAL A 2 -20.45 -9.68 -8.89
C VAL A 2 -19.16 -8.91 -9.16
N MET A 3 -19.00 -7.73 -8.58
CA MET A 3 -17.72 -7.02 -8.60
C MET A 3 -16.81 -7.69 -7.58
N VAL A 4 -15.79 -8.43 -8.03
CA VAL A 4 -14.76 -8.94 -7.11
C VAL A 4 -13.72 -7.85 -6.92
N THR A 5 -13.75 -7.23 -5.75
CA THR A 5 -12.88 -6.11 -5.40
C THR A 5 -11.57 -6.65 -4.81
N TYR A 6 -10.55 -6.83 -5.63
CA TYR A 6 -9.24 -7.33 -5.19
C TYR A 6 -8.33 -6.18 -4.72
N TYR A 7 -7.68 -6.34 -3.57
CA TYR A 7 -6.62 -5.43 -3.14
C TYR A 7 -5.52 -5.33 -4.21
N ARG A 8 -4.88 -4.17 -4.32
CA ARG A 8 -3.86 -3.90 -5.35
C ARG A 8 -2.46 -3.93 -4.75
N GLN A 9 -1.48 -4.27 -5.58
CA GLN A 9 -0.07 -4.15 -5.24
C GLN A 9 0.59 -3.13 -6.16
N TYR A 10 1.28 -2.18 -5.55
CA TYR A 10 1.99 -1.09 -6.20
C TYR A 10 3.48 -1.20 -5.89
N ILE A 11 4.32 -0.77 -6.82
CA ILE A 11 5.77 -0.76 -6.70
C ILE A 11 6.26 0.62 -7.13
N GLY A 12 7.14 1.22 -6.35
CA GLY A 12 7.76 2.51 -6.67
C GLY A 12 8.96 2.78 -5.78
N VAL A 13 9.43 4.02 -5.80
CA VAL A 13 10.49 4.51 -4.89
C VAL A 13 9.91 5.43 -3.82
N SER A 14 10.68 5.71 -2.77
CA SER A 14 10.24 6.53 -1.63
C SER A 14 9.85 7.96 -1.99
N THR A 15 10.36 8.49 -3.11
CA THR A 15 10.00 9.81 -3.64
C THR A 15 8.72 9.83 -4.46
N ASP A 16 8.17 8.67 -4.83
CA ASP A 16 6.96 8.60 -5.64
C ASP A 16 5.71 8.96 -4.83
N GLU A 17 4.77 9.66 -5.47
CA GLU A 17 3.48 9.90 -4.87
C GLU A 17 2.66 8.59 -4.86
N LYS A 18 2.33 8.12 -3.65
CA LYS A 18 1.50 6.92 -3.48
C LYS A 18 0.06 7.21 -3.95
N PRO A 19 -0.62 6.25 -4.60
CA PRO A 19 -1.99 6.43 -5.08
C PRO A 19 -2.96 6.82 -3.95
N LYS A 20 -3.86 7.77 -4.21
CA LYS A 20 -4.87 8.24 -3.24
C LYS A 20 -6.32 7.91 -3.63
N ALA A 21 -6.56 7.70 -4.93
CA ALA A 21 -7.90 7.46 -5.47
C ALA A 21 -8.08 5.99 -5.87
N ASN A 22 -9.29 5.47 -5.64
CA ASN A 22 -9.66 4.09 -6.00
C ASN A 22 -8.73 3.02 -5.42
N VAL A 23 -8.09 3.31 -4.28
CA VAL A 23 -7.26 2.36 -3.55
C VAL A 23 -8.15 1.62 -2.57
N LEU A 24 -8.07 0.29 -2.61
CA LEU A 24 -8.85 -0.54 -1.71
C LEU A 24 -8.09 -0.74 -0.40
N PRO A 25 -8.76 -0.68 0.77
CA PRO A 25 -8.15 -1.07 2.03
C PRO A 25 -7.45 -2.43 1.89
N GLY A 26 -6.26 -2.56 2.47
CA GLY A 26 -5.40 -3.74 2.36
C GLY A 26 -4.49 -3.78 1.13
N SER A 27 -4.61 -2.81 0.21
CA SER A 27 -3.64 -2.65 -0.88
C SER A 27 -2.24 -2.36 -0.32
N ARG A 28 -1.20 -2.76 -1.06
CA ARG A 28 0.21 -2.66 -0.64
C ARG A 28 1.01 -1.78 -1.59
N PHE A 29 1.94 -1.01 -1.03
CA PHE A 29 2.94 -0.27 -1.79
C PHE A 29 4.32 -0.71 -1.33
N LEU A 30 5.16 -1.17 -2.26
CA LEU A 30 6.53 -1.57 -1.99
C LEU A 30 7.48 -0.50 -2.51
N GLU A 31 8.30 0.03 -1.61
CA GLU A 31 9.40 0.94 -1.95
C GLU A 31 10.67 0.13 -2.20
N THR A 32 11.23 0.21 -3.41
CA THR A 32 12.39 -0.62 -3.79
C THR A 32 13.74 -0.06 -3.32
N ASP A 33 13.80 1.24 -3.06
CA ASP A 33 14.99 1.98 -2.63
C ASP A 33 15.19 1.93 -1.11
N THR A 34 14.12 2.08 -0.33
CA THR A 34 14.13 2.01 1.14
C THR A 34 13.83 0.62 1.69
N GLN A 35 13.35 -0.29 0.84
CA GLN A 35 12.87 -1.63 1.20
C GLN A 35 11.68 -1.60 2.16
N ASP A 36 10.92 -0.50 2.18
CA ASP A 36 9.75 -0.32 3.02
C ASP A 36 8.49 -0.89 2.37
N VAL A 37 7.57 -1.38 3.20
CA VAL A 37 6.24 -1.83 2.78
C VAL A 37 5.18 -1.00 3.48
N PHE A 38 4.19 -0.55 2.72
CA PHE A 38 3.06 0.20 3.22
C PHE A 38 1.76 -0.56 2.94
N ILE A 39 0.80 -0.43 3.85
CA ILE A 39 -0.57 -0.93 3.69
C ILE A 39 -1.55 0.25 3.70
N TYR A 40 -2.51 0.25 2.78
CA TYR A 40 -3.56 1.26 2.77
C TYR A 40 -4.65 0.86 3.78
N ASP A 41 -4.93 1.72 4.77
CA ASP A 41 -5.96 1.46 5.79
C ASP A 41 -7.38 1.85 5.34
N GLY A 42 -7.52 2.41 4.14
CA GLY A 42 -8.77 2.96 3.60
C GLY A 42 -8.81 4.48 3.57
N THR A 43 -7.87 5.14 4.25
CA THR A 43 -7.69 6.60 4.24
C THR A 43 -6.24 6.98 3.91
N ASN A 44 -5.27 6.34 4.55
CA ASN A 44 -3.85 6.64 4.48
C ASN A 44 -2.99 5.40 4.22
N TRP A 45 -1.78 5.64 3.71
CA TRP A 45 -0.74 4.63 3.63
C TRP A 45 0.01 4.55 4.96
N ILE A 46 -0.06 3.40 5.61
CA ILE A 46 0.62 3.13 6.88
C ILE A 46 1.86 2.28 6.60
N LYS A 47 3.02 2.75 7.04
CA LYS A 47 4.27 1.98 6.97
C LYS A 47 4.15 0.76 7.89
N LEU A 48 4.36 -0.43 7.35
CA LEU A 48 4.46 -1.64 8.15
C LEU A 48 5.81 -1.63 8.85
N THR A 49 5.79 -1.56 10.18
CA THR A 49 6.96 -1.76 11.02
C THR A 49 6.90 -3.16 11.58
N THR A 50 8.03 -3.88 11.55
CA THR A 50 8.13 -5.16 12.24
C THR A 50 8.25 -4.88 13.73
N ALA A 51 7.13 -4.83 14.45
CA ALA A 51 7.15 -4.86 15.91
C ALA A 51 7.29 -6.31 16.34
N PHE A 52 8.49 -6.69 16.82
CA PHE A 52 8.65 -7.91 17.58
C PHE A 52 8.00 -7.67 18.95
N PHE A 53 6.93 -8.41 19.25
CA PHE A 53 6.33 -8.48 20.58
C PHE A 53 7.05 -9.53 21.44
#